data_AF-A0A8J3AKA2-F1
#
_entry.id   AF-A0A8J3AKA2-F1
#
_cell.length_a   1.000
_cell.length_b   1.000
_cell.length_c   1.000
_cell.angle_alpha   90.00
_cell.angle_beta   90.00
_cell.angle_gamma   90.00
#
_symmetry.space_group_name_H-M   'P 1'
#
loop_
_entity.id
_entity.type
_entity.pdbx_description
1 polymer ?
#
loop_
_entity_poly.entity_id
_entity_poly.type
_entity_poly.pdbx_seq_one_letter_code
_entity_poly.pdbx_strand_id
1 'polypeptide(L)'
;MSENFFANYKKFVVPPQDQQKVENEEFNPKDYASYYILTLSLNDPLIANWKDAIDYEIDIHKSILKVLKEFNEKQIGHYHLRLLELEDDNSYFVIALSCKNEIHEPIEMISDYIEKMISTPFYIGQNWYRIIGHKGRVERKIFHISLQEYST
;
A
#
# COMPACT_ATOMS: atom_id res chain seq x y z
N MET A 1 7.18 -39.89 30.19
CA MET A 1 8.04 -38.80 30.68
C MET A 1 7.67 -37.56 29.88
N SER A 2 6.98 -36.60 30.51
CA SER A 2 6.69 -35.30 29.92
C SER A 2 7.95 -34.46 29.98
N GLU A 3 8.92 -34.76 29.13
CA GLU A 3 10.04 -33.86 28.94
C GLU A 3 9.48 -32.58 28.32
N ASN A 4 9.71 -31.46 29.01
CA ASN A 4 9.24 -30.14 28.60
C ASN A 4 9.79 -29.82 27.21
N PHE A 5 9.03 -30.17 26.17
CA PHE A 5 9.36 -30.00 24.76
C PHE A 5 9.82 -28.58 24.43
N PHE A 6 9.26 -27.59 25.13
CA PHE A 6 9.59 -26.18 24.99
C PHE A 6 10.69 -25.68 25.95
N ALA A 7 11.37 -26.52 26.75
CA ALA A 7 12.38 -26.07 27.71
C ALA A 7 13.51 -25.23 27.09
N ASN A 8 13.80 -25.45 25.79
CA ASN A 8 14.83 -24.73 25.05
C ASN A 8 14.32 -23.58 24.18
N TYR A 9 13.04 -23.17 24.28
CA TYR A 9 12.45 -22.17 23.36
C TYR A 9 13.24 -20.87 23.29
N LYS A 10 13.84 -20.44 24.41
CA LYS A 10 14.66 -19.23 24.49
C LYS A 10 15.88 -19.22 23.56
N LYS A 11 16.38 -20.39 23.15
CA LYS A 11 17.48 -20.51 22.16
C LYS A 11 17.03 -20.21 20.73
N PHE A 12 15.72 -20.20 20.48
CA PHE A 12 15.09 -19.90 19.20
C PHE A 12 14.39 -18.54 19.20
N VAL A 13 14.38 -17.84 20.34
CA VAL A 13 13.88 -16.47 20.42
C VAL A 13 14.93 -15.57 19.78
N VAL A 14 14.66 -15.15 18.55
CA VAL A 14 15.39 -14.06 17.91
C VAL A 14 14.78 -12.76 18.46
N PRO A 15 15.50 -12.00 19.30
CA PRO A 15 15.02 -10.70 19.73
C PRO A 15 14.82 -9.82 18.49
N PRO A 16 13.78 -8.97 18.44
CA PRO A 16 13.60 -8.06 17.32
C PRO A 16 14.88 -7.23 17.20
N GLN A 17 15.58 -7.38 16.07
CA GLN A 17 16.67 -6.48 15.73
C GLN A 17 16.07 -5.09 15.63
N ASP A 18 16.66 -4.13 16.34
CA ASP A 18 16.35 -2.71 16.13
C ASP A 18 16.41 -2.47 14.62
N GLN A 19 15.27 -2.11 14.03
CA GLN A 19 15.20 -1.73 12.63
C GLN A 19 16.13 -0.55 12.47
N GLN A 20 17.37 -0.80 12.05
CA GLN A 20 18.29 0.25 11.64
C GLN A 20 17.53 1.03 10.58
N LYS A 21 17.20 2.28 10.90
CA LYS A 21 16.71 3.24 9.92
C LYS A 21 17.81 3.33 8.87
N VAL A 22 17.63 2.62 7.76
CA VAL A 22 18.49 2.76 6.60
C VAL A 22 18.24 4.19 6.10
N GLU A 23 19.20 5.06 6.38
CA GLU A 23 19.18 6.45 5.91
C GLU A 23 19.18 6.45 4.39
N ASN A 24 18.16 7.07 3.80
CA ASN A 24 18.14 7.62 2.44
C ASN A 24 18.75 6.73 1.34
N GLU A 25 18.26 5.50 1.16
CA GLU A 25 18.39 4.85 -0.14
C GLU A 25 17.47 5.58 -1.13
N GLU A 26 18.06 6.40 -2.02
CA GLU A 26 17.34 6.98 -3.15
C GLU A 26 16.85 5.86 -4.07
N PHE A 27 15.61 5.96 -4.55
CA PHE A 27 15.04 4.98 -5.47
C PHE A 27 15.87 4.89 -6.77
N ASN A 28 16.46 3.73 -7.00
CA ASN A 28 17.15 3.39 -8.24
C ASN A 28 16.41 2.22 -8.91
N PRO A 29 15.79 2.43 -10.10
CA PRO A 29 15.08 1.37 -10.81
C PRO A 29 15.91 0.10 -11.00
N LYS A 30 17.22 0.23 -11.26
CA LYS A 30 18.09 -0.94 -11.51
C LYS A 30 18.17 -1.94 -10.35
N ASP A 31 17.76 -1.52 -9.15
CA ASP A 31 17.75 -2.36 -7.96
C ASP A 31 16.48 -3.24 -7.87
N TYR A 32 15.55 -3.11 -8.82
CA TYR A 32 14.26 -3.81 -8.85
C TYR A 32 14.13 -4.72 -10.07
N ALA A 33 13.60 -5.92 -9.84
CA ALA A 33 13.50 -6.97 -10.85
C ALA A 33 12.18 -6.93 -11.65
N SER A 34 11.09 -6.45 -11.04
CA SER A 34 9.78 -6.41 -11.70
C SER A 34 9.02 -5.12 -11.38
N TYR A 35 8.15 -4.74 -12.33
CA TYR A 35 7.39 -3.49 -12.28
C TYR A 35 5.93 -3.75 -12.63
N TYR A 36 5.04 -3.07 -11.92
CA TYR A 36 3.61 -3.15 -12.14
C TYR A 36 2.98 -1.77 -12.09
N ILE A 37 1.92 -1.58 -12.86
CA ILE A 37 1.06 -0.41 -12.80
C ILE A 37 -0.20 -0.79 -12.03
N LEU A 38 -0.49 -0.04 -10.99
CA LEU A 38 -1.70 -0.17 -10.18
C LEU A 38 -2.61 1.01 -10.47
N THR A 39 -3.88 0.74 -10.79
CA THR A 39 -4.92 1.75 -10.82
C THR A 39 -5.81 1.55 -9.60
N LEU A 40 -5.97 2.61 -8.80
CA LEU A 40 -6.77 2.59 -7.57
C LEU A 40 -7.96 3.51 -7.76
N SER A 41 -9.16 2.93 -7.84
CA SER A 41 -10.43 3.67 -7.91
C SER A 41 -11.21 3.50 -6.62
N LEU A 42 -12.01 4.49 -6.20
CA LEU A 42 -12.86 4.34 -5.02
C LEU A 42 -13.81 3.14 -5.13
N ASN A 43 -13.93 2.37 -4.05
CA ASN A 43 -14.93 1.32 -3.88
C ASN A 43 -16.21 1.93 -3.31
N ASP A 44 -17.35 1.68 -3.96
CA ASP A 44 -18.65 2.25 -3.57
C ASP A 44 -18.59 3.79 -3.39
N PRO A 45 -18.20 4.56 -4.44
CA PRO A 45 -17.90 5.98 -4.30
C PRO A 45 -19.12 6.84 -3.95
N LEU A 46 -18.95 7.81 -3.04
CA LEU A 46 -19.91 8.89 -2.78
C LEU A 46 -19.56 10.21 -3.49
N ILE A 47 -18.38 10.27 -4.09
CA ILE A 47 -17.89 11.42 -4.88
C ILE A 47 -17.58 10.96 -6.30
N ALA A 48 -17.78 11.84 -7.28
CA ALA A 48 -17.47 11.52 -8.68
C ALA A 48 -16.00 11.78 -9.02
N ASN A 49 -15.41 12.80 -8.39
CA ASN A 49 -14.06 13.28 -8.66
C ASN A 49 -13.36 13.70 -7.35
N TRP A 50 -12.04 13.91 -7.39
CA TRP A 50 -11.26 14.30 -6.21
C TRP A 50 -11.52 15.74 -5.74
N LYS A 51 -12.01 16.65 -6.59
CA LYS A 51 -12.36 18.03 -6.17
C LYS A 51 -13.44 18.03 -5.09
N ASP A 52 -14.41 17.12 -5.22
CA ASP A 52 -15.51 16.96 -4.27
C ASP A 52 -15.02 16.47 -2.88
N ALA A 53 -13.79 15.94 -2.77
CA ALA A 53 -13.24 15.47 -1.50
C ALA A 53 -12.98 16.60 -0.49
N ILE A 54 -12.86 17.85 -0.97
CA ILE A 54 -12.70 19.04 -0.13
C ILE A 54 -13.89 19.22 0.82
N ASP A 55 -15.11 18.89 0.38
CA ASP A 55 -16.33 18.96 1.20
C ASP A 55 -16.30 17.99 2.39
N TYR A 56 -15.44 16.98 2.30
CA TYR A 56 -15.21 15.98 3.35
C TYR A 56 -13.96 16.28 4.20
N GLU A 57 -13.33 17.45 3.98
CA GLU A 57 -12.09 17.89 4.61
C GLU A 57 -10.90 16.96 4.29
N ILE A 58 -10.89 16.39 3.07
CA ILE A 58 -9.84 15.47 2.61
C ILE A 58 -8.97 16.15 1.56
N ASP A 59 -7.70 16.34 1.89
CA ASP A 59 -6.64 16.69 0.95
C ASP A 59 -6.08 15.40 0.34
N ILE A 60 -6.60 15.03 -0.84
CA ILE A 60 -6.29 13.80 -1.57
C ILE A 60 -4.80 13.71 -1.89
N HIS A 61 -4.22 14.77 -2.47
CA HIS A 61 -2.80 14.81 -2.84
C HIS A 61 -1.90 14.59 -1.63
N LYS A 62 -2.10 15.38 -0.57
CA LYS A 62 -1.27 15.26 0.64
C LYS A 62 -1.45 13.92 1.32
N SER A 63 -2.67 13.38 1.33
CA SER A 63 -2.95 12.08 1.93
C SER A 63 -2.26 10.95 1.17
N ILE A 64 -2.38 10.91 -0.16
CA ILE A 64 -1.72 9.87 -0.98
C ILE A 64 -0.21 9.95 -0.82
N LEU A 65 0.39 11.14 -0.97
CA LEU A 65 1.84 11.30 -0.82
C LEU A 65 2.35 10.86 0.55
N LYS A 66 1.60 11.16 1.62
CA LYS A 66 1.92 10.69 2.97
C LYS A 66 1.89 9.17 3.07
N VAL A 67 0.83 8.52 2.57
CA VAL A 67 0.70 7.06 2.62
C VAL A 67 1.81 6.36 1.82
N LEU A 68 2.11 6.86 0.61
CA LEU A 68 3.18 6.30 -0.22
C LEU A 68 4.55 6.46 0.44
N LYS A 69 4.81 7.62 1.05
CA LYS A 69 6.05 7.85 1.80
C LYS A 69 6.19 6.88 2.97
N GLU A 70 5.15 6.77 3.80
CA GLU A 70 5.16 5.85 4.95
C GLU A 70 5.27 4.38 4.53
N PHE A 71 4.66 4.01 3.39
CA PHE A 71 4.80 2.67 2.81
C PHE A 71 6.26 2.42 2.41
N ASN A 72 6.85 3.33 1.63
CA ASN A 72 8.22 3.17 1.12
C ASN A 72 9.24 3.13 2.27
N GLU A 73 9.05 3.92 3.32
CA GLU A 73 9.91 3.88 4.53
C GLU A 73 9.81 2.53 5.27
N LYS A 74 8.65 1.87 5.24
CA LYS A 74 8.44 0.56 5.89
C LYS A 74 8.89 -0.61 5.02
N GLN A 75 8.92 -0.43 3.70
CA GLN A 75 9.19 -1.49 2.71
C GLN A 75 10.54 -1.32 2.01
N ILE A 76 11.45 -0.54 2.60
CA ILE A 76 12.82 -0.35 2.11
C ILE A 76 13.44 -1.72 1.81
N GLY A 77 13.99 -1.86 0.61
CA GLY A 77 14.62 -3.11 0.17
C GLY A 77 13.65 -4.23 -0.22
N HIS A 78 12.34 -3.97 -0.31
CA HIS A 78 11.35 -4.96 -0.78
C HIS A 78 10.47 -4.39 -1.89
N TYR A 79 9.79 -3.28 -1.61
CA TYR A 79 8.82 -2.66 -2.51
C TYR A 79 9.00 -1.16 -2.55
N HIS A 80 8.71 -0.57 -3.71
CA HIS A 80 8.64 0.87 -3.86
C HIS A 80 7.38 1.27 -4.64
N LEU A 81 6.60 2.18 -4.07
CA LEU A 81 5.44 2.79 -4.72
C LEU A 81 5.76 4.21 -5.16
N ARG A 82 5.39 4.54 -6.40
CA ARG A 82 5.53 5.88 -6.98
C ARG A 82 4.22 6.32 -7.61
N LEU A 83 3.75 7.51 -7.26
CA LEU A 83 2.60 8.12 -7.91
C LEU A 83 2.93 8.49 -9.36
N LEU A 84 2.10 8.07 -10.30
CA LEU A 84 2.23 8.37 -11.73
C LEU A 84 1.18 9.36 -12.20
N GLU A 85 -0.07 9.15 -11.79
CA GLU A 85 -1.22 9.95 -12.24
C GLU A 85 -2.14 10.23 -11.06
N LEU A 86 -2.54 11.49 -10.93
CA LEU A 86 -3.57 11.96 -10.00
C LEU A 86 -4.20 13.22 -10.60
N GLU A 87 -5.37 13.04 -11.21
CA GLU A 87 -6.13 14.13 -11.83
C GLU A 87 -7.35 14.47 -10.99
N ASP A 88 -7.57 15.75 -10.71
CA ASP A 88 -8.65 16.21 -9.85
C ASP A 88 -10.05 15.85 -10.37
N ASP A 89 -10.21 15.69 -11.69
CA ASP A 89 -11.49 15.42 -12.36
C ASP A 89 -11.93 13.95 -12.31
N ASN A 90 -11.09 13.07 -11.79
CA ASN A 90 -11.36 11.64 -11.65
C ASN A 90 -11.41 11.22 -10.17
N SER A 91 -11.94 10.03 -9.88
CA SER A 91 -11.93 9.40 -8.55
C SER A 91 -11.05 8.14 -8.51
N TYR A 92 -9.99 8.15 -9.34
CA TYR A 92 -8.93 7.16 -9.34
C TYR A 92 -7.56 7.82 -9.39
N PHE A 93 -6.52 7.04 -9.08
CA PHE A 93 -5.13 7.43 -9.28
C PHE A 93 -4.29 6.23 -9.68
N VAL A 94 -3.13 6.48 -10.31
CA VAL A 94 -2.24 5.44 -10.84
C VAL A 94 -0.91 5.49 -10.11
N ILE A 95 -0.43 4.33 -9.66
CA ILE A 95 0.88 4.18 -9.03
C ILE A 95 1.69 3.10 -9.72
N ALA A 96 3.00 3.29 -9.81
CA ALA A 96 3.94 2.23 -10.13
C ALA A 96 4.32 1.49 -8.84
N LEU A 97 4.35 0.17 -8.92
CA LEU A 97 4.95 -0.72 -7.94
C LEU A 97 6.24 -1.29 -8.54
N SER A 98 7.35 -1.11 -7.83
CA SER A 98 8.62 -1.76 -8.14
C SER A 98 8.90 -2.82 -7.07
N CYS A 99 9.29 -4.01 -7.50
CA CYS A 99 9.51 -5.16 -6.62
C CYS A 99 10.97 -5.62 -6.72
N LYS A 100 11.67 -5.69 -5.58
CA LYS A 100 13.11 -5.96 -5.57
C LYS A 100 13.44 -7.36 -6.10
N ASN A 101 12.61 -8.33 -5.72
CA ASN A 101 12.70 -9.70 -6.18
C ASN A 101 11.65 -9.96 -7.26
N GLU A 102 11.92 -10.92 -8.14
CA GLU A 102 10.89 -11.44 -9.06
C GLU A 102 9.77 -12.08 -8.24
N ILE A 103 8.58 -11.51 -8.37
CA ILE A 103 7.39 -12.07 -7.76
C ILE A 103 6.95 -13.25 -8.62
N HIS A 104 6.95 -14.43 -8.02
CA HIS A 104 6.43 -15.65 -8.65
C HIS A 104 4.98 -15.91 -8.22
N GLU A 105 4.46 -15.11 -7.29
CA GLU A 105 3.07 -15.15 -6.86
C GLU A 105 2.11 -14.64 -7.94
N PRO A 106 0.86 -15.18 -7.96
CA PRO A 106 -0.20 -14.64 -8.82
C PRO A 106 -0.43 -13.14 -8.58
N ILE A 107 -0.73 -12.42 -9.67
CA ILE A 107 -1.05 -10.99 -9.67
C ILE A 107 -2.11 -10.64 -8.62
N GLU A 108 -3.12 -11.50 -8.42
CA GLU A 108 -4.17 -11.26 -7.42
C GLU A 108 -3.60 -11.20 -6.00
N MET A 109 -2.59 -12.03 -5.68
CA MET A 109 -1.95 -12.02 -4.36
C MET A 109 -1.16 -10.75 -4.11
N ILE A 110 -0.50 -10.22 -5.14
CA ILE A 110 0.22 -8.93 -5.08
C ILE A 110 -0.76 -7.81 -4.82
N SER A 111 -1.85 -7.77 -5.60
CA SER A 111 -2.90 -6.77 -5.45
C SER A 111 -3.49 -6.79 -4.04
N ASP A 112 -3.86 -7.97 -3.54
CA ASP A 112 -4.39 -8.15 -2.18
C ASP A 112 -3.39 -7.73 -1.09
N TYR A 113 -2.11 -8.02 -1.28
CA TYR A 113 -1.07 -7.65 -0.33
C TYR A 113 -0.88 -6.14 -0.26
N ILE A 114 -0.76 -5.48 -1.42
CA ILE A 114 -0.64 -4.03 -1.51
C ILE A 114 -1.89 -3.35 -0.96
N GLU A 115 -3.08 -3.85 -1.31
CA GLU A 115 -4.36 -3.36 -0.78
C GLU A 115 -4.33 -3.37 0.76
N LYS A 116 -3.96 -4.49 1.39
CA LYS A 116 -3.90 -4.61 2.86
C LYS A 116 -2.91 -3.62 3.48
N MET A 117 -1.76 -3.40 2.84
CA MET A 117 -0.72 -2.52 3.36
C MET A 117 -1.11 -1.05 3.35
N ILE A 118 -1.80 -0.59 2.30
CA ILE A 118 -2.19 0.82 2.15
C ILE A 118 -3.58 1.12 2.72
N SER A 119 -4.47 0.12 2.83
CA SER A 119 -5.86 0.31 3.26
C SER A 119 -5.97 0.95 4.63
N THR A 120 -5.21 0.48 5.62
CA THR A 120 -5.29 1.02 6.99
C THR A 120 -4.83 2.49 7.06
N PRO A 121 -3.66 2.86 6.49
CA PRO A 121 -3.24 4.25 6.39
C PRO A 121 -4.29 5.17 5.73
N PHE A 122 -4.93 4.73 4.65
CA PHE A 122 -6.00 5.50 4.02
C PHE A 122 -7.26 5.57 4.90
N TYR A 123 -7.67 4.45 5.51
CA TYR A 123 -8.90 4.38 6.31
C TYR A 123 -8.84 5.26 7.56
N ILE A 124 -7.71 5.21 8.27
CA ILE A 124 -7.51 5.96 9.51
C ILE A 124 -7.07 7.40 9.22
N GLY A 125 -6.45 7.66 8.06
CA GLY A 125 -5.82 8.93 7.69
C GLY A 125 -6.80 10.11 7.66
N GLN A 126 -6.95 10.76 6.52
CA GLN A 126 -7.87 11.90 6.41
C GLN A 126 -9.35 11.47 6.33
N ASN A 127 -9.78 10.48 7.11
CA ASN A 127 -11.16 9.98 7.14
C ASN A 127 -11.70 9.51 5.77
N TRP A 128 -10.91 8.81 4.96
CA TRP A 128 -11.33 8.34 3.62
C TRP A 128 -12.58 7.44 3.64
N TYR A 129 -12.93 6.84 4.78
CA TYR A 129 -14.20 6.12 4.95
C TYR A 129 -15.44 7.00 4.70
N ARG A 130 -15.31 8.34 4.77
CA ARG A 130 -16.40 9.29 4.54
C ARG A 130 -16.80 9.42 3.08
N ILE A 131 -15.87 9.21 2.15
CA ILE A 131 -16.09 9.32 0.70
C ILE A 131 -16.46 8.00 0.01
N ILE A 132 -16.61 6.93 0.80
CA ILE A 132 -17.15 5.64 0.38
C ILE A 132 -18.49 5.36 1.06
N GLY A 133 -19.34 4.62 0.36
CA GLY A 133 -20.69 4.26 0.75
C GLY A 133 -20.74 3.14 1.78
N HIS A 134 -21.96 2.70 2.09
CA HIS A 134 -22.21 1.72 3.15
C HIS A 134 -21.51 0.39 2.88
N LYS A 135 -21.49 -0.07 1.62
CA LYS A 135 -20.87 -1.35 1.26
C LYS A 135 -19.36 -1.29 1.51
N GLY A 136 -18.70 -0.24 1.03
CA GLY A 136 -17.26 -0.04 1.24
C GLY A 136 -16.88 0.05 2.72
N ARG A 137 -17.70 0.69 3.55
CA ARG A 137 -17.48 0.78 5.01
C ARG A 137 -17.60 -0.56 5.72
N VAL A 138 -18.60 -1.37 5.37
CA VAL A 138 -18.78 -2.71 5.95
C VAL A 138 -17.60 -3.62 5.59
N GLU A 139 -17.14 -3.55 4.35
CA GLU A 139 -15.99 -4.31 3.84
C GLU A 139 -14.64 -3.74 4.32
N ARG A 140 -14.64 -2.52 4.89
CA ARG A 140 -13.43 -1.73 5.20
C ARG A 140 -12.50 -1.57 4.00
N LYS A 141 -13.09 -1.50 2.80
CA LYS A 141 -12.39 -1.46 1.52
C LYS A 141 -12.63 -0.10 0.86
N ILE A 142 -11.57 0.70 0.77
CA ILE A 142 -11.62 2.07 0.22
C ILE A 142 -11.46 2.06 -1.29
N PHE A 143 -10.60 1.19 -1.81
CA PHE A 143 -10.25 1.14 -3.22
C PHE A 143 -10.58 -0.21 -3.83
N HIS A 144 -10.96 -0.18 -5.09
CA HIS A 144 -10.75 -1.28 -6.01
C HIS A 144 -9.38 -1.09 -6.67
N ILE A 145 -8.58 -2.15 -6.75
CA ILE A 145 -7.24 -2.12 -7.32
C ILE A 145 -7.23 -3.02 -8.55
N SER A 146 -6.81 -2.46 -9.68
CA SER A 146 -6.39 -3.25 -10.84
C SER A 146 -4.87 -3.20 -10.95
N LEU A 147 -4.27 -4.33 -11.33
CA LEU A 147 -2.83 -4.50 -11.48
C LEU A 147 -2.53 -4.96 -12.90
N GLN A 148 -1.55 -4.33 -13.54
CA GLN A 148 -1.01 -4.76 -14.83
C GLN A 148 0.52 -4.81 -14.75
N GLU A 149 1.11 -5.91 -15.19
CA GLU A 149 2.56 -6.02 -15.30
C GLU A 149 3.09 -5.04 -16.35
N TYR A 150 4.13 -4.30 -15.97
CA TYR A 150 4.85 -3.40 -16.86
C TYR A 150 6.07 -4.12 -17.41
N SER A 151 5.86 -4.87 -18.49
CA SER A 151 6.94 -5.43 -19.30
C SER A 151 7.30 -4.47 -20.43
N THR A 152 8.60 -4.22 -20.59
CA THR A 152 9.18 -3.44 -21.70
C THR A 152 9.77 -4.35 -22.77
#